data_AF-A0A1H0NDD8-F1
#
_entry.id   AF-A0A1H0NDD8-F1
#
_cell.length_a   1.000
_cell.length_b   1.000
_cell.length_c   1.000
_cell.angle_alpha   90.00
_cell.angle_beta   90.00
_cell.angle_gamma   90.00
#
_symmetry.space_group_name_H-M   'P 1'
#
loop_
_entity.id
_entity.type
_entity.pdbx_description
1 polymer ?
#
loop_
_entity_poly.entity_id
_entity_poly.type
_entity_poly.pdbx_seq_one_letter_code
_entity_poly.pdbx_strand_id
1 'polypeptide(L)'
;MNKKIYTEDDYCDVYEGKICDNCGDCLQQEGIDVRAIKIEEISKTVEENEILEAKFKTELEKLRLETDKELEEKTITAEEFLVEDDAETEYVDAFENIEYLDDMELFDELNLEEMTEEVFPGVRRFKNK
;
A
#
# COMPACT_ATOMS: atom_id res chain seq x y z
N MET A 1 20.91 43.98 12.09
CA MET A 1 20.69 43.46 10.72
C MET A 1 22.06 43.13 10.14
N ASN A 2 22.44 41.85 10.17
CA ASN A 2 23.70 41.42 9.57
C ASN A 2 23.50 41.38 8.05
N LYS A 3 24.15 42.29 7.31
CA LYS A 3 24.24 42.18 5.86
C LYS A 3 25.00 40.88 5.57
N LYS A 4 24.32 39.88 5.01
CA LYS A 4 24.97 38.70 4.44
C LYS A 4 25.84 39.21 3.30
N ILE A 5 27.15 39.09 3.44
CA ILE A 5 28.11 39.37 2.38
C ILE A 5 28.21 38.07 1.59
N TYR A 6 27.70 38.08 0.36
CA TYR A 6 27.82 36.95 -0.56
C TYR A 6 29.13 37.09 -1.32
N THR A 7 29.85 35.99 -1.48
CA THR A 7 31.07 35.85 -2.24
C THR A 7 30.75 35.33 -3.64
N GLU A 8 31.70 35.42 -4.59
CA GLU A 8 31.46 34.95 -5.97
C GLU A 8 31.08 33.45 -6.01
N ASP A 9 31.56 32.66 -5.04
CA ASP A 9 31.24 31.23 -4.90
C ASP A 9 29.79 30.95 -4.44
N ASP A 10 29.04 31.96 -3.96
CA ASP A 10 27.64 31.80 -3.54
C ASP A 10 26.65 31.93 -4.72
N TYR A 11 27.13 32.30 -5.91
CA TYR A 11 26.29 32.50 -7.08
C TYR A 11 26.19 31.23 -7.93
N CYS A 12 25.05 31.04 -8.59
CA CYS A 12 24.77 29.89 -9.43
C CYS A 12 25.55 29.98 -10.75
N ASP A 13 26.37 28.96 -11.04
CA ASP A 13 27.12 28.83 -12.29
C ASP A 13 26.23 28.71 -13.53
N VAL A 14 25.00 28.21 -13.37
CA VAL A 14 24.03 27.98 -14.45
C VAL A 14 23.14 29.20 -14.70
N TYR A 15 22.82 29.95 -13.63
CA TYR A 15 21.93 31.10 -13.70
C TYR A 15 22.62 32.34 -13.12
N GLU A 16 23.17 33.17 -14.00
CA GLU A 16 23.88 34.41 -13.65
C GLU A 16 23.07 35.28 -12.67
N GLY A 17 23.70 35.67 -11.56
CA GLY A 17 23.12 36.57 -10.56
C GLY A 17 22.12 35.93 -9.58
N LYS A 18 21.84 34.63 -9.69
CA LYS A 18 21.10 33.88 -8.67
C LYS A 18 22.03 33.33 -7.60
N ILE A 19 21.56 33.24 -6.36
CA ILE A 19 22.27 32.55 -5.28
C ILE A 19 22.07 31.04 -5.47
N CYS A 20 23.14 30.26 -5.36
CA CYS A 20 23.09 28.80 -5.45
C CYS A 20 22.34 28.20 -4.25
N ASP A 21 21.29 27.44 -4.53
CA ASP A 21 20.43 26.75 -3.56
C ASP A 21 20.54 25.22 -3.64
N ASN A 22 21.56 24.71 -4.35
CA ASN A 22 21.80 23.28 -4.57
C ASN A 22 20.61 22.54 -5.24
N CYS A 23 19.91 23.20 -6.17
CA CYS A 23 18.80 22.61 -6.95
C CYS A 23 19.21 21.45 -7.88
N GLY A 24 20.50 21.28 -8.16
CA GLY A 24 21.03 20.17 -8.96
C GLY A 24 21.00 20.38 -10.48
N ASP A 25 20.56 21.54 -10.98
CA ASP A 25 20.49 21.85 -12.42
C ASP A 25 21.87 21.74 -13.12
N CYS A 26 22.96 22.10 -12.42
CA CYS A 26 24.32 21.95 -12.94
C CYS A 26 24.75 20.48 -13.11
N LEU A 27 24.25 19.58 -12.25
CA LEU A 27 24.55 18.14 -12.31
C LEU A 27 23.84 17.46 -13.47
N GLN A 28 22.63 17.94 -13.81
CA GLN A 28 21.86 17.43 -14.96
C GLN A 28 22.53 17.77 -16.29
N GLN A 29 23.15 18.96 -16.41
CA GLN A 29 23.86 19.37 -17.63
C GLN A 29 25.15 18.58 -17.85
N GLU A 30 25.85 18.22 -16.78
CA GLU A 30 27.10 17.46 -16.87
C GLU A 30 26.89 15.95 -17.05
N GLY A 31 25.65 15.46 -16.95
CA GLY A 31 25.32 14.04 -17.18
C GLY A 31 25.96 13.08 -16.17
N ILE A 32 26.41 13.61 -15.03
CA ILE A 32 27.16 12.88 -14.01
C ILE A 32 26.40 12.97 -12.68
N ASP A 33 25.57 11.97 -12.42
CA ASP A 33 24.89 11.79 -11.13
C ASP A 33 25.76 10.95 -10.17
N VAL A 34 26.99 11.41 -9.87
CA VAL A 34 27.89 10.74 -8.91
C VAL A 34 28.49 11.65 -7.83
N ARG A 35 28.05 12.91 -7.74
CA ARG A 35 28.46 13.77 -6.62
C ARG A 35 27.53 13.53 -5.43
N ALA A 36 28.12 13.20 -4.28
CA ALA A 36 27.37 12.93 -3.07
C ALA A 36 26.64 14.20 -2.59
N ILE A 37 25.31 14.18 -2.65
CA ILE A 37 24.47 15.19 -1.98
C ILE A 37 24.69 15.00 -0.48
N LYS A 38 25.26 16.00 0.19
CA LYS A 38 25.27 16.02 1.65
C LYS A 38 23.84 16.29 2.12
N ILE A 39 23.19 15.24 2.63
CA ILE A 39 21.83 15.31 3.19
C ILE A 39 21.74 16.39 4.29
N GLU A 40 22.85 16.73 4.94
CA GLU A 40 22.97 17.78 5.96
C GLU A 40 22.80 19.21 5.40
N GLU A 41 23.04 19.43 4.10
CA GLU A 41 22.95 20.72 3.41
C GLU A 41 21.56 20.95 2.76
N ILE A 42 20.69 19.93 2.74
CA ILE A 42 19.27 20.10 2.38
C ILE A 42 18.59 20.79 3.56
N SER A 43 18.47 22.12 3.50
CA SER A 43 18.04 22.95 4.62
C SER A 43 16.72 22.46 5.23
N LYS A 44 16.72 22.17 6.54
CA LYS A 44 15.53 21.68 7.26
C LYS A 44 14.48 22.76 7.54
N THR A 45 14.74 24.03 7.21
CA THR A 45 13.89 25.18 7.57
C THR A 45 13.55 26.00 6.33
N VAL A 46 12.81 25.39 5.40
CA VAL A 46 12.17 26.10 4.29
C VAL A 46 10.72 26.32 4.69
N GLU A 47 10.19 27.54 4.52
CA GLU A 47 8.76 27.84 4.72
C GLU A 47 7.85 26.86 3.95
N GLU A 48 8.37 26.29 2.85
CA GLU A 48 7.75 25.22 2.08
C GLU A 48 7.50 23.95 2.90
N ASN A 49 8.35 23.61 3.87
CA ASN A 49 8.15 22.45 4.76
C ASN A 49 6.93 22.66 5.66
N GLU A 50 6.74 23.87 6.21
CA GLU A 50 5.56 24.18 7.02
C GLU A 50 4.28 24.10 6.17
N ILE A 51 4.33 24.57 4.92
CA ILE A 51 3.22 24.47 3.96
C ILE A 51 2.94 23.01 3.60
N LEU A 52 3.97 22.19 3.38
CA LEU A 52 3.85 20.77 3.08
C LEU A 52 3.27 19.99 4.26
N GLU A 53 3.75 20.25 5.48
CA GLU A 53 3.24 19.64 6.72
C GLU A 53 1.78 20.03 6.96
N ALA A 54 1.41 21.30 6.76
CA ALA A 54 0.04 21.75 6.87
C ALA A 54 -0.88 21.06 5.85
N LYS A 55 -0.47 20.99 4.58
CA LYS A 55 -1.21 20.27 3.53
C LYS A 55 -1.38 18.80 3.90
N PHE A 56 -0.30 18.13 4.29
CA PHE A 56 -0.33 16.72 4.68
C PHE A 56 -1.28 16.47 5.85
N LYS A 57 -1.24 17.31 6.88
CA LYS A 57 -2.15 17.21 8.03
C LYS A 57 -3.62 17.37 7.63
N THR A 58 -3.93 18.34 6.75
CA THR A 58 -5.31 18.54 6.28
C THR A 58 -5.82 17.37 5.45
N GLU A 59 -4.96 16.75 4.66
CA GLU A 59 -5.32 15.58 3.86
C GLU A 59 -5.57 14.34 4.73
N LEU A 60 -4.75 14.17 5.78
CA LEU A 60 -4.90 13.09 6.77
C LEU A 60 -6.19 13.23 7.58
N GLU A 61 -6.58 14.46 7.95
CA GLU A 61 -7.87 14.73 8.61
C GLU A 61 -9.07 14.45 7.69
N LYS A 62 -8.98 14.78 6.40
CA LYS A 62 -10.04 14.44 5.42
C LYS A 62 -10.19 12.93 5.28
N LEU A 63 -9.09 12.22 5.11
CA LEU A 63 -9.10 10.76 4.98
C LEU A 63 -9.71 10.09 6.21
N ARG A 64 -9.41 10.61 7.41
CA ARG A 64 -9.99 10.12 8.66
C ARG A 64 -11.50 10.39 8.73
N LEU A 65 -11.95 11.58 8.34
CA LEU A 65 -13.38 11.91 8.26
C LEU A 65 -14.14 11.06 7.23
N GLU A 66 -13.51 10.73 6.10
CA GLU A 66 -14.08 9.82 5.10
C GLU A 66 -14.18 8.39 5.65
N THR A 67 -13.12 7.91 6.31
CA THR A 67 -13.10 6.58 6.94
C THR A 67 -14.13 6.46 8.07
N ASP A 68 -14.23 7.48 8.94
CA ASP A 68 -15.17 7.50 10.06
C ASP A 68 -16.63 7.49 9.54
N LYS A 69 -16.93 8.20 8.46
CA LYS A 69 -18.25 8.16 7.80
C LYS A 69 -18.56 6.81 7.16
N GLU A 70 -17.59 6.19 6.49
CA GLU A 70 -17.76 4.85 5.92
C GLU A 70 -17.93 3.78 7.01
N LEU A 71 -17.31 3.97 8.19
CA LEU A 71 -17.52 3.10 9.34
C LEU A 71 -18.95 3.25 9.88
N GLU A 72 -19.43 4.47 10.10
CA GLU A 72 -20.80 4.71 10.61
C GLU A 72 -21.89 4.12 9.69
N GLU A 73 -21.66 4.08 8.36
CA GLU A 73 -22.60 3.49 7.40
C GLU A 73 -22.55 1.95 7.32
N LYS A 74 -21.48 1.30 7.82
CA LYS A 74 -21.26 -0.16 7.71
C LYS A 74 -21.19 -0.89 9.05
N THR A 75 -21.19 -0.18 10.18
CA THR A 75 -21.15 -0.81 11.51
C THR A 75 -22.52 -1.35 11.86
N ILE A 76 -22.70 -2.65 11.66
CA ILE A 76 -23.72 -3.44 12.32
C ILE A 76 -23.23 -3.65 13.76
N THR A 77 -24.09 -3.45 14.76
CA THR A 77 -23.71 -3.69 16.16
C THR A 77 -23.45 -5.19 16.39
N ALA A 78 -22.59 -5.52 17.35
CA ALA A 78 -22.32 -6.93 17.69
C ALA A 78 -23.63 -7.65 18.07
N GLU A 79 -24.53 -6.95 18.75
CA GLU A 79 -25.87 -7.43 19.06
C GLU A 79 -26.73 -7.70 17.80
N GLU A 80 -26.70 -6.84 16.78
CA GLU A 80 -27.43 -7.07 15.52
C GLU A 80 -26.86 -8.21 14.68
N PHE A 81 -25.54 -8.43 14.72
CA PHE A 81 -24.89 -9.58 14.05
C PHE A 81 -25.26 -10.91 14.70
N LEU A 82 -25.41 -10.94 16.03
CA LEU A 82 -25.76 -12.15 16.78
C LEU A 82 -27.23 -12.56 16.62
N VAL A 83 -28.13 -11.66 16.23
CA VAL A 83 -29.56 -11.98 16.03
C VAL A 83 -29.79 -12.83 14.77
N GLU A 84 -28.93 -12.76 13.75
CA GLU A 84 -29.02 -13.63 12.57
C GLU A 84 -28.53 -15.07 12.86
N ASP A 85 -27.66 -15.25 13.86
CA ASP A 85 -27.02 -16.54 14.18
C ASP A 85 -27.82 -17.37 15.22
N ASP A 86 -28.87 -16.80 15.81
CA ASP A 86 -29.81 -17.49 16.72
C ASP A 86 -30.70 -18.54 15.99
N ALA A 87 -30.51 -18.72 14.68
CA ALA A 87 -31.11 -19.82 13.93
C ALA A 87 -30.37 -21.15 14.20
N GLU A 88 -30.42 -21.66 15.44
CA GLU A 88 -30.08 -23.04 15.86
C GLU A 88 -29.06 -23.78 14.95
N THR A 89 -27.90 -23.20 14.66
CA THR A 89 -26.84 -23.94 13.96
C THR A 89 -26.02 -24.67 15.00
N GLU A 90 -26.37 -25.93 15.25
CA GLU A 90 -25.52 -26.83 16.02
C GLU A 90 -24.11 -26.83 15.39
N TYR A 91 -23.07 -26.73 16.21
CA TYR A 91 -21.68 -26.78 15.73
C TYR A 91 -21.48 -28.07 14.92
N VAL A 92 -21.22 -27.93 13.62
CA VAL A 92 -20.89 -29.05 12.75
C VAL A 92 -19.37 -29.14 12.65
N ASP A 93 -18.81 -30.24 13.14
CA ASP A 93 -17.39 -30.51 12.95
C ASP A 93 -17.12 -30.83 11.47
N ALA A 94 -16.29 -30.00 10.83
CA ALA A 94 -15.89 -30.22 9.44
C ALA A 94 -15.23 -31.60 9.26
N PHE A 95 -14.57 -32.14 10.28
CA PHE A 95 -13.94 -33.46 10.22
C PHE A 95 -14.93 -34.62 10.16
N GLU A 96 -16.19 -34.44 10.57
CA GLU A 96 -17.23 -35.46 10.41
C GLU A 96 -17.69 -35.62 8.95
N ASN A 97 -17.42 -34.62 8.11
CA ASN A 97 -17.86 -34.58 6.71
C ASN A 97 -16.72 -34.76 5.70
N ILE A 98 -15.51 -35.09 6.17
CA ILE A 98 -14.36 -35.35 5.30
C ILE A 98 -14.26 -36.86 5.09
N GLU A 99 -14.38 -37.29 3.83
CA GLU A 99 -14.08 -38.66 3.39
C GLU A 99 -12.77 -38.66 2.58
N TYR A 100 -11.91 -39.67 2.81
CA TYR A 100 -10.70 -39.82 2.01
C TYR A 100 -11.06 -40.34 0.63
N LEU A 101 -10.39 -39.83 -0.40
CA LEU A 101 -10.55 -40.31 -1.77
C LEU A 101 -10.23 -41.81 -1.88
N ASP A 102 -9.30 -42.32 -1.06
CA ASP A 102 -8.92 -43.73 -1.00
C ASP A 102 -10.06 -44.63 -0.46
N ASP A 103 -10.98 -44.07 0.34
CA ASP A 103 -12.14 -44.80 0.89
C ASP A 103 -13.31 -44.84 -0.10
N MET A 104 -13.29 -43.97 -1.12
CA MET A 104 -14.29 -43.92 -2.18
C MET A 104 -13.82 -44.75 -3.38
N GLU A 105 -14.32 -45.98 -3.51
CA GLU A 105 -14.07 -46.90 -4.64
C GLU A 105 -14.37 -46.31 -6.04
N LEU A 106 -14.97 -45.11 -6.12
CA LEU A 106 -15.30 -44.40 -7.35
C LEU A 106 -14.12 -43.60 -7.94
N PHE A 107 -13.09 -43.28 -7.13
CA PHE A 107 -11.98 -42.40 -7.48
C PHE A 107 -10.68 -43.13 -7.78
N ASP A 108 -10.73 -44.22 -8.55
CA ASP A 108 -9.54 -44.71 -9.25
C ASP A 108 -8.89 -43.55 -10.04
N GLU A 109 -7.55 -43.43 -10.01
CA GLU A 109 -6.79 -42.31 -10.61
C GLU A 109 -7.23 -41.99 -12.05
N LEU A 110 -7.59 -43.03 -12.82
CA LEU A 110 -8.11 -42.93 -14.19
C LEU A 110 -9.45 -42.19 -14.29
N ASN A 111 -10.34 -42.35 -13.31
CA ASN A 111 -11.68 -41.76 -13.32
C ASN A 111 -11.66 -40.29 -12.84
N LEU A 112 -10.76 -39.97 -11.90
CA LEU A 112 -10.59 -38.61 -11.39
C LEU A 112 -10.09 -37.65 -12.47
N GLU A 113 -9.17 -38.09 -13.33
CA GLU A 113 -8.62 -37.28 -14.42
C GLU A 113 -9.65 -37.04 -15.54
N GLU A 114 -10.55 -38.00 -15.76
CA GLU A 114 -11.65 -37.85 -16.71
C GLU A 114 -12.73 -36.89 -16.19
N MET A 115 -13.10 -36.98 -14.91
CA MET A 115 -14.18 -36.18 -14.31
C MET A 115 -13.76 -34.79 -13.82
N THR A 116 -12.47 -34.55 -13.58
CA THR A 116 -11.97 -33.28 -13.02
C THR A 116 -10.87 -32.66 -13.87
N GLU A 117 -10.73 -31.34 -13.81
CA GLU A 117 -9.65 -30.58 -14.45
C GLU A 117 -8.82 -29.86 -13.38
N GLU A 118 -7.50 -29.83 -13.55
CA GLU A 118 -6.60 -29.13 -12.64
C GLU A 118 -6.52 -27.64 -13.00
N VAL A 119 -6.92 -26.79 -12.06
CA VAL A 119 -6.93 -25.33 -12.24
C VAL A 119 -5.64 -24.73 -11.66
N PHE A 120 -5.12 -25.32 -10.58
CA PHE A 120 -3.85 -24.98 -9.93
C PHE A 120 -3.23 -26.23 -9.30
N PRO A 121 -1.92 -26.25 -8.98
CA PRO A 121 -1.26 -27.39 -8.35
C PRO A 121 -2.03 -27.88 -7.11
N GLY A 122 -2.63 -29.07 -7.22
CA GLY A 122 -3.43 -29.69 -6.14
C GLY A 122 -4.87 -29.16 -5.99
N VAL A 123 -5.34 -28.28 -6.87
CA VAL A 123 -6.72 -27.77 -6.89
C VAL A 123 -7.39 -28.20 -8.19
N ARG A 124 -8.34 -29.14 -8.06
CA ARG A 124 -9.10 -29.70 -9.18
C ARG A 124 -10.58 -29.31 -9.10
N ARG A 125 -11.20 -29.10 -10.26
CA ARG A 125 -12.62 -28.76 -10.41
C ARG A 125 -13.33 -29.86 -11.20
N PHE A 126 -14.58 -30.19 -10.85
CA PHE A 126 -15.40 -31.08 -11.68
C PHE A 126 -15.67 -30.45 -13.05
N LYS A 127 -15.49 -31.24 -14.11
CA LYS A 127 -15.93 -30.86 -15.46
C LYS A 127 -17.46 -30.86 -15.44
N ASN A 128 -18.09 -29.69 -15.47
CA ASN A 128 -19.54 -29.60 -15.66
C ASN A 128 -19.91 -30.31 -16.96
N LYS A 129 -20.92 -31.19 -16.93
CA LYS A 129 -21.48 -31.85 -18.12
C LYS A 129 -22.01 -30.86 -19.14
#